data_AF-A0A920H6P1-F1
#
_entry.id   AF-A0A920H6P1-F1
#
_cell.length_a   1.000
_cell.length_b   1.000
_cell.length_c   1.000
_cell.angle_alpha   90.00
_cell.angle_beta   90.00
_cell.angle_gamma   90.00
#
_symmetry.space_group_name_H-M   'P 1'
#
loop_
_entity.id
_entity.type
_entity.pdbx_description
1 polymer ?
#
loop_
_entity_poly.entity_id
_entity_poly.type
_entity_poly.pdbx_seq_one_letter_code
_entity_poly.pdbx_strand_id
1 'polypeptide(L)'
;MQNKKNSYHSKIKKEINSCLVKSKILDRNHLKKPIKGESINLDLSKHNINKKILNNLYQILENTNYKSNLKSLLNGEEINHSEKRPVLHCALRGTYKNLDKSVIKLLEKERKEMFSLADQISSGKLKGSSGKKITNIVSVGIGGSYLPIKFAYDALKKFRVNKIKIDFVYNLDVRNIFDVLENIDVERTLFVFISKSFNTMETLEALNFIKKLLIKDKKISNYREHLFAVTTNQEAAIKMKINSKNILSMPEGVGGRFSLWSNVSFPLVVSIGSKNFKKLLEGAKSADSHFIKRKPENNIPINLALISYYYSTFSTSSHAILTYDYPLRTFSSFLQQLEMESNGKSLSLDGKRLRVKYL
;
A
#
# COMPACT_ATOMS: atom_id res chain seq x y z
N MET A 1 -3.74 -25.30 -20.16
CA MET A 1 -2.62 -24.47 -19.62
C MET A 1 -1.69 -25.26 -18.69
N GLN A 2 -2.22 -26.08 -17.75
CA GLN A 2 -1.41 -26.82 -16.77
C GLN A 2 -0.31 -27.71 -17.39
N ASN A 3 -0.61 -28.47 -18.46
CA ASN A 3 0.35 -29.38 -19.11
C ASN A 3 1.55 -28.64 -19.74
N LYS A 4 1.32 -27.47 -20.36
CA LYS A 4 2.41 -26.64 -20.92
C LYS A 4 3.26 -26.00 -19.81
N LYS A 5 2.63 -25.51 -18.74
CA LYS A 5 3.35 -24.97 -17.55
C LYS A 5 4.25 -26.04 -16.92
N ASN A 6 3.75 -27.26 -16.76
CA ASN A 6 4.52 -28.39 -16.24
C ASN A 6 5.75 -28.73 -17.12
N SER A 7 5.63 -28.59 -18.44
CA SER A 7 6.76 -28.74 -19.37
C SER A 7 7.85 -27.70 -19.13
N TYR A 8 7.50 -26.42 -18.99
CA TYR A 8 8.49 -25.36 -18.71
C TYR A 8 9.12 -25.49 -17.33
N HIS A 9 8.37 -25.92 -16.32
CA HIS A 9 8.93 -26.25 -15.01
C HIS A 9 9.99 -27.34 -15.14
N SER A 10 9.69 -28.43 -15.85
CA SER A 10 10.65 -29.51 -16.11
C SER A 10 11.91 -29.01 -16.81
N LYS A 11 11.78 -28.14 -17.83
CA LYS A 11 12.92 -27.51 -18.51
C LYS A 11 13.78 -26.67 -17.57
N ILE A 12 13.17 -25.86 -16.70
CA ILE A 12 13.89 -25.07 -15.70
C ILE A 12 14.63 -25.98 -14.71
N LYS A 13 13.97 -27.02 -14.18
CA LYS A 13 14.61 -28.00 -13.28
C LYS A 13 15.81 -28.67 -13.94
N LYS A 14 15.68 -29.11 -15.19
CA LYS A 14 16.76 -29.72 -15.96
C LYS A 14 17.95 -28.77 -16.11
N GLU A 15 17.69 -27.50 -16.42
CA GLU A 15 18.74 -26.49 -16.55
C GLU A 15 19.45 -26.23 -15.21
N ILE A 16 18.69 -26.04 -14.12
CA ILE A 16 19.24 -25.90 -12.75
C ILE A 16 20.16 -27.08 -12.41
N ASN A 17 19.65 -28.32 -12.54
CA ASN A 17 20.41 -29.53 -12.23
C ASN A 17 21.66 -29.65 -13.10
N SER A 18 21.58 -29.32 -14.39
CA SER A 18 22.73 -29.38 -15.29
C SER A 18 23.85 -28.40 -14.92
N CYS A 19 23.52 -27.32 -14.22
CA CYS A 19 24.48 -26.30 -13.79
C CYS A 19 25.07 -26.62 -12.42
N LEU A 20 24.24 -27.09 -11.48
CA LEU A 20 24.68 -27.54 -10.15
C LEU A 20 25.64 -28.73 -10.24
N VAL A 21 25.35 -29.72 -11.09
CA VAL A 21 26.17 -30.94 -11.26
C VAL A 21 27.53 -30.65 -11.91
N LYS A 22 27.67 -29.56 -12.66
CA LYS A 22 28.89 -29.25 -13.44
C LYS A 22 29.83 -28.24 -12.79
N SER A 23 29.55 -27.77 -11.55
CA SER A 23 30.27 -26.69 -10.87
C SER A 23 30.53 -25.44 -11.75
N LYS A 24 29.71 -25.25 -12.80
CA LYS A 24 29.85 -24.16 -13.75
C LYS A 24 29.08 -22.95 -13.25
N ILE A 25 29.77 -21.80 -13.17
CA ILE A 25 29.12 -20.51 -13.01
C ILE A 25 28.18 -20.32 -14.20
N LEU A 26 26.89 -20.04 -13.95
CA LEU A 26 25.94 -19.72 -15.02
C LEU A 26 26.49 -18.59 -15.88
N ASP A 27 26.40 -18.71 -17.21
CA ASP A 27 26.71 -17.58 -18.10
C ASP A 27 25.65 -16.48 -17.91
N ARG A 28 26.08 -15.39 -17.28
CA ARG A 28 25.28 -14.22 -16.92
C ARG A 28 25.58 -13.01 -17.82
N ASN A 29 26.33 -13.17 -18.91
CA ASN A 29 26.73 -12.06 -19.78
C ASN A 29 25.54 -11.25 -20.31
N HIS A 30 24.42 -11.91 -20.56
CA HIS A 30 23.16 -11.29 -21.00
C HIS A 30 22.45 -10.44 -19.92
N LEU A 31 22.79 -10.59 -18.63
CA LEU A 31 22.24 -9.82 -17.51
C LEU A 31 23.13 -8.65 -17.09
N LYS A 32 24.28 -8.45 -17.75
CA LYS A 32 25.26 -7.41 -17.37
C LYS A 32 24.72 -5.98 -17.51
N LYS A 33 23.66 -5.77 -18.30
CA LYS A 33 23.01 -4.46 -18.44
C LYS A 33 21.75 -4.42 -17.57
N PRO A 34 21.61 -3.43 -16.68
CA PRO A 34 20.42 -3.29 -15.86
C PRO A 34 19.21 -2.89 -16.73
N ILE A 35 18.03 -3.37 -16.36
CA ILE A 35 16.78 -2.91 -16.94
C ILE A 35 16.55 -1.48 -16.46
N LYS A 36 16.47 -0.54 -17.41
CA LYS A 36 16.32 0.88 -17.14
C LYS A 36 14.86 1.26 -16.93
N GLY A 37 14.57 1.95 -15.83
CA GLY A 37 13.37 2.74 -15.62
C GLY A 37 13.69 4.23 -15.71
N GLU A 38 12.70 5.10 -15.45
CA GLU A 38 12.91 6.56 -15.48
C GLU A 38 13.89 7.02 -14.38
N SER A 39 13.67 6.56 -13.14
CA SER A 39 14.49 6.94 -11.98
C SER A 39 15.08 5.74 -11.24
N ILE A 40 14.70 4.52 -11.60
CA ILE A 40 15.08 3.29 -10.92
C ILE A 40 15.60 2.30 -11.96
N ASN A 41 16.71 1.65 -11.66
CA ASN A 41 17.28 0.58 -12.48
C ASN A 41 17.19 -0.75 -11.72
N LEU A 42 16.88 -1.83 -12.43
CA LEU A 42 16.90 -3.18 -11.90
C LEU A 42 18.13 -3.93 -12.44
N ASP A 43 19.06 -4.25 -11.54
CA ASP A 43 20.23 -5.07 -11.86
C ASP A 43 19.94 -6.54 -11.52
N LEU A 44 19.92 -7.40 -12.54
CA LEU A 44 19.70 -8.84 -12.38
C LEU A 44 21.00 -9.66 -12.45
N SER A 45 22.16 -9.02 -12.64
CA SER A 45 23.44 -9.67 -12.92
C SER A 45 23.92 -10.62 -11.82
N LYS A 46 23.44 -10.42 -10.59
CA LYS A 46 23.81 -11.21 -9.40
C LYS A 46 22.86 -12.38 -9.11
N HIS A 47 21.78 -12.55 -9.88
CA HIS A 47 20.90 -13.70 -9.72
C HIS A 47 21.48 -14.97 -10.34
N ASN A 48 21.13 -16.13 -9.76
CA ASN A 48 21.53 -17.43 -10.28
C ASN A 48 20.59 -17.91 -11.39
N ILE A 49 20.52 -17.14 -12.49
CA ILE A 49 19.63 -17.37 -13.63
C ILE A 49 20.41 -17.13 -14.93
N ASN A 50 20.22 -17.99 -15.93
CA ASN A 50 20.77 -17.81 -17.28
C ASN A 50 19.68 -17.45 -18.31
N LYS A 51 20.08 -17.17 -19.56
CA LYS A 51 19.17 -16.72 -20.62
C LYS A 51 18.08 -17.74 -20.91
N LYS A 52 18.39 -19.03 -20.83
CA LYS A 52 17.42 -20.12 -21.05
C LYS A 52 16.38 -20.16 -19.94
N ILE A 53 16.79 -20.05 -18.68
CA ILE A 53 15.87 -19.98 -17.53
C ILE A 53 14.97 -18.75 -17.68
N LEU A 54 15.55 -17.58 -17.95
CA LEU A 54 14.78 -16.34 -18.10
C LEU A 54 13.77 -16.42 -19.25
N ASN A 55 14.16 -16.96 -20.41
CA ASN A 55 13.25 -17.20 -21.53
C ASN A 55 12.11 -18.16 -21.14
N ASN A 56 12.40 -19.23 -20.39
CA ASN A 56 11.36 -20.14 -19.88
C ASN A 56 10.41 -19.43 -18.91
N LEU A 57 10.90 -18.51 -18.07
CA LEU A 57 10.06 -17.70 -17.18
C LEU A 57 9.12 -16.78 -17.98
N TYR A 58 9.60 -16.14 -19.05
CA TYR A 58 8.73 -15.38 -19.96
C TYR A 58 7.70 -16.27 -20.66
N GLN A 59 8.07 -17.49 -21.06
CA GLN A 59 7.11 -18.45 -21.61
C GLN A 59 6.07 -18.87 -20.57
N ILE A 60 6.44 -19.03 -19.30
CA ILE A 60 5.48 -19.29 -18.22
C ILE A 60 4.51 -18.12 -18.09
N LEU A 61 4.99 -16.87 -18.09
CA LEU A 61 4.17 -15.67 -18.03
C LEU A 61 3.16 -15.60 -19.18
N GLU A 62 3.60 -15.82 -20.42
CA GLU A 62 2.72 -15.83 -21.60
C GLU A 62 1.67 -16.94 -21.56
N ASN A 63 1.96 -18.04 -20.85
CA ASN A 63 1.00 -19.11 -20.58
C ASN A 63 0.13 -18.85 -19.33
N THR A 64 0.10 -17.64 -18.79
CA THR A 64 -0.84 -17.20 -17.75
C THR A 64 -1.87 -16.22 -18.32
N ASN A 65 -2.92 -15.93 -17.56
CA ASN A 65 -3.92 -14.92 -17.92
C ASN A 65 -3.48 -13.48 -17.60
N TYR A 66 -2.18 -13.19 -17.43
CA TYR A 66 -1.74 -11.88 -16.90
C TYR A 66 -2.24 -10.69 -17.74
N LYS A 67 -2.19 -10.77 -19.08
CA LYS A 67 -2.65 -9.69 -19.98
C LYS A 67 -4.16 -9.43 -19.81
N SER A 68 -4.94 -10.51 -19.70
CA SER A 68 -6.38 -10.42 -19.47
C SER A 68 -6.67 -9.83 -18.09
N ASN A 69 -6.02 -10.34 -17.05
CA ASN A 69 -6.20 -9.84 -15.67
C ASN A 69 -5.79 -8.38 -15.54
N LEU A 70 -4.74 -7.94 -16.24
CA LEU A 70 -4.34 -6.54 -16.31
C LEU A 70 -5.42 -5.68 -16.98
N LYS A 71 -6.00 -6.14 -18.09
CA LYS A 71 -7.12 -5.44 -18.74
C LYS A 71 -8.31 -5.33 -17.78
N SER A 72 -8.68 -6.41 -17.10
CA SER A 72 -9.76 -6.43 -16.11
C SER A 72 -9.51 -5.48 -14.94
N LEU A 73 -8.27 -5.44 -14.41
CA LEU A 73 -7.84 -4.49 -13.39
C LEU A 73 -8.05 -3.04 -13.85
N LEU A 74 -7.59 -2.69 -15.07
CA LEU A 74 -7.67 -1.33 -15.61
C LEU A 74 -9.09 -0.91 -15.99
N ASN A 75 -9.97 -1.87 -16.26
CA ASN A 75 -11.38 -1.62 -16.53
C ASN A 75 -12.22 -1.52 -15.24
N GLY A 76 -11.64 -1.83 -14.07
CA GLY A 76 -12.39 -1.88 -12.81
C GLY A 76 -13.37 -3.05 -12.73
N GLU A 77 -13.07 -4.16 -13.41
CA GLU A 77 -13.85 -5.39 -13.32
C GLU A 77 -13.66 -6.06 -11.93
N GLU A 78 -14.61 -6.91 -11.54
CA GLU A 78 -14.61 -7.63 -10.26
C GLU A 78 -13.60 -8.78 -10.22
N ILE A 79 -12.31 -8.44 -10.20
CA ILE A 79 -11.21 -9.42 -10.17
C ILE A 79 -10.91 -9.95 -8.76
N ASN A 80 -11.48 -9.34 -7.71
CA ASN A 80 -11.51 -9.94 -6.38
C ASN A 80 -12.73 -10.86 -6.29
N HIS A 81 -12.58 -12.08 -6.81
CA HIS A 81 -13.69 -13.02 -6.99
C HIS A 81 -14.34 -13.48 -5.69
N SER A 82 -13.58 -13.65 -4.61
CA SER A 82 -14.12 -14.12 -3.32
C SER A 82 -15.03 -13.09 -2.66
N GLU A 83 -14.74 -11.80 -2.84
CA GLU A 83 -15.54 -10.71 -2.29
C GLU A 83 -16.46 -10.05 -3.33
N LYS A 84 -16.38 -10.47 -4.60
CA LYS A 84 -17.09 -9.87 -5.75
C LYS A 84 -16.90 -8.36 -5.80
N ARG A 85 -15.63 -7.94 -5.84
CA ARG A 85 -15.25 -6.52 -5.79
C ARG A 85 -14.26 -6.14 -6.87
N PRO A 86 -14.31 -4.89 -7.35
CA PRO A 86 -13.26 -4.36 -8.19
C PRO A 86 -11.99 -4.08 -7.37
N VAL A 87 -10.86 -3.95 -8.07
CA VAL A 87 -9.58 -3.53 -7.48
C VAL A 87 -9.14 -2.23 -8.14
N LEU A 88 -9.21 -1.12 -7.39
CA LEU A 88 -9.20 0.24 -7.95
C LEU A 88 -7.98 1.09 -7.52
N HIS A 89 -6.95 0.49 -6.92
CA HIS A 89 -5.81 1.26 -6.41
C HIS A 89 -5.01 2.00 -7.51
N CYS A 90 -5.00 1.49 -8.74
CA CYS A 90 -4.42 2.19 -9.91
C CYS A 90 -5.26 3.41 -10.31
N ALA A 91 -6.59 3.33 -10.19
CA ALA A 91 -7.49 4.42 -10.56
C ALA A 91 -7.31 5.66 -9.65
N LEU A 92 -6.95 5.46 -8.38
CA LEU A 92 -6.64 6.53 -7.42
C LEU A 92 -5.51 7.47 -7.89
N ARG A 93 -4.61 6.96 -8.73
CA ARG A 93 -3.48 7.70 -9.33
C ARG A 93 -3.67 7.97 -10.82
N GLY A 94 -4.88 7.77 -11.34
CA GLY A 94 -5.25 8.12 -12.72
C GLY A 94 -4.81 7.10 -13.76
N THR A 95 -4.62 5.83 -13.37
CA THR A 95 -4.32 4.73 -14.28
C THR A 95 -5.53 3.81 -14.38
N TYR A 96 -6.26 3.92 -15.48
CA TYR A 96 -7.42 3.11 -15.83
C TYR A 96 -7.64 3.16 -17.35
N LYS A 97 -8.52 2.31 -17.87
CA LYS A 97 -8.89 2.28 -19.30
C LYS A 97 -10.36 2.67 -19.50
N ASN A 98 -11.28 1.78 -19.15
CA ASN A 98 -12.72 1.96 -19.37
C ASN A 98 -13.51 2.01 -18.06
N LEU A 99 -13.05 2.80 -17.10
CA LEU A 99 -13.75 2.97 -15.82
C LEU A 99 -14.93 3.94 -15.99
N ASP A 100 -16.03 3.68 -15.28
CA ASP A 100 -17.22 4.54 -15.31
C ASP A 100 -16.87 5.98 -14.88
N LYS A 101 -17.41 6.97 -15.61
CA LYS A 101 -17.20 8.40 -15.32
C LYS A 101 -17.68 8.79 -13.92
N SER A 102 -18.73 8.16 -13.41
CA SER A 102 -19.24 8.37 -12.05
C SER A 102 -18.22 7.96 -11.00
N VAL A 103 -17.56 6.80 -11.18
CA VAL A 103 -16.49 6.32 -10.30
C VAL A 103 -15.29 7.27 -10.35
N ILE A 104 -14.88 7.70 -11.53
CA ILE A 104 -13.77 8.66 -11.69
C ILE A 104 -14.08 9.97 -10.94
N LYS A 105 -15.29 10.54 -11.15
CA LYS A 105 -15.73 11.75 -10.46
C LYS A 105 -15.75 11.58 -8.94
N LEU A 106 -16.17 10.41 -8.44
CA LEU A 106 -16.16 10.10 -7.01
C LEU A 106 -14.73 10.12 -6.44
N LEU A 107 -13.79 9.41 -7.09
CA LEU A 107 -12.39 9.37 -6.65
C LEU A 107 -11.73 10.76 -6.69
N GLU A 108 -12.08 11.59 -7.66
CA GLU A 108 -11.59 12.98 -7.75
C GLU A 108 -12.19 13.88 -6.67
N LYS A 109 -13.49 13.72 -6.39
CA LYS A 109 -14.20 14.44 -5.31
C LYS A 109 -13.57 14.12 -3.96
N GLU A 110 -13.44 12.84 -3.62
CA GLU A 110 -12.84 12.39 -2.36
C GLU A 110 -11.41 12.94 -2.17
N ARG A 111 -10.61 12.94 -3.24
CA ARG A 111 -9.25 13.50 -3.21
C ARG A 111 -9.25 15.01 -2.98
N LYS A 112 -10.17 15.74 -3.62
CA LYS A 112 -10.31 17.19 -3.43
C LYS A 112 -10.73 17.52 -1.99
N GLU A 113 -11.64 16.74 -1.42
CA GLU A 113 -12.07 16.89 -0.02
C GLU A 113 -10.90 16.66 0.95
N MET A 114 -10.14 15.57 0.77
CA MET A 114 -8.93 15.31 1.57
C MET A 114 -7.91 16.45 1.46
N PHE A 115 -7.63 16.95 0.24
CA PHE A 115 -6.70 18.05 0.04
C PHE A 115 -7.18 19.34 0.69
N SER A 116 -8.45 19.70 0.50
CA SER A 116 -9.04 20.88 1.13
C SER A 116 -8.91 20.84 2.65
N LEU A 117 -9.26 19.71 3.26
CA LEU A 117 -9.19 19.54 4.70
C LEU A 117 -7.73 19.59 5.22
N ALA A 118 -6.81 18.94 4.51
CA ALA A 118 -5.39 18.96 4.88
C ALA A 118 -4.75 20.35 4.74
N ASP A 119 -5.14 21.10 3.71
CA ASP A 119 -4.67 22.47 3.48
C ASP A 119 -5.26 23.43 4.55
N GLN A 120 -6.49 23.20 5.02
CA GLN A 120 -7.07 23.96 6.14
C GLN A 120 -6.33 23.70 7.47
N ILE A 121 -5.93 22.46 7.75
CA ILE A 121 -5.15 22.11 8.95
C ILE A 121 -3.74 22.72 8.87
N SER A 122 -3.03 22.50 7.76
CA SER A 122 -1.65 22.96 7.60
C SER A 122 -1.52 24.49 7.56
N SER A 123 -2.55 25.20 7.08
CA SER A 123 -2.61 26.68 7.16
C SER A 123 -3.03 27.21 8.54
N GLY A 124 -3.51 26.35 9.43
CA GLY A 124 -4.04 26.72 10.75
C GLY A 124 -5.42 27.39 10.72
N LYS A 125 -6.14 27.30 9.59
CA LYS A 125 -7.54 27.71 9.47
C LYS A 125 -8.45 26.77 10.25
N LEU A 126 -8.21 25.47 10.12
CA LEU A 126 -8.87 24.47 10.96
C LEU A 126 -8.20 24.43 12.32
N LYS A 127 -9.01 24.54 13.37
CA LYS A 127 -8.61 24.54 14.77
C LYS A 127 -9.43 23.52 15.52
N GLY A 128 -8.92 23.08 16.67
CA GLY A 128 -9.71 22.33 17.64
C GLY A 128 -10.63 23.26 18.43
N SER A 129 -11.33 22.68 19.40
CA SER A 129 -12.32 23.38 20.24
C SER A 129 -11.73 24.45 21.16
N SER A 130 -10.42 24.40 21.40
CA SER A 130 -9.66 25.44 22.12
C SER A 130 -9.39 26.71 21.29
N GLY A 131 -9.64 26.67 19.97
CA GLY A 131 -9.27 27.75 19.05
C GLY A 131 -7.76 27.87 18.77
N LYS A 132 -6.93 26.99 19.34
CA LYS A 132 -5.48 26.93 19.08
C LYS A 132 -5.20 26.24 17.74
N LYS A 133 -4.10 26.65 17.10
CA LYS A 133 -3.60 26.00 15.87
C LYS A 133 -3.17 24.56 16.18
N ILE A 134 -3.51 23.63 15.29
CA ILE A 134 -3.11 22.24 15.39
C ILE A 134 -1.60 22.09 15.16
N THR A 135 -0.94 21.32 16.02
CA THR A 135 0.49 20.97 15.91
C THR A 135 0.73 19.47 15.85
N ASN A 136 -0.28 18.66 16.17
CA ASN A 136 -0.15 17.22 16.29
C ASN A 136 -1.34 16.53 15.61
N ILE A 137 -1.05 15.43 14.94
CA ILE A 137 -2.03 14.45 14.48
C ILE A 137 -1.66 13.11 15.09
N VAL A 138 -2.62 12.46 15.72
CA VAL A 138 -2.51 11.06 16.14
C VAL A 138 -3.30 10.21 15.15
N SER A 139 -2.59 9.45 14.31
CA SER A 139 -3.18 8.53 13.36
C SER A 139 -3.43 7.19 14.03
N VAL A 140 -4.69 6.79 14.15
CA VAL A 140 -5.12 5.56 14.83
C VAL A 140 -5.59 4.55 13.80
N GLY A 141 -4.90 3.41 13.72
CA GLY A 141 -5.27 2.34 12.78
C GLY A 141 -4.20 1.25 12.73
N ILE A 142 -4.57 0.06 12.25
CA ILE A 142 -3.68 -1.12 12.21
C ILE A 142 -3.49 -1.62 10.76
N GLY A 143 -2.38 -2.30 10.52
CA GLY A 143 -2.08 -2.96 9.24
C GLY A 143 -2.14 -1.98 8.07
N GLY A 144 -3.11 -2.16 7.18
CA GLY A 144 -3.24 -1.35 5.96
C GLY A 144 -3.62 0.11 6.24
N SER A 145 -4.16 0.40 7.42
CA SER A 145 -4.48 1.75 7.90
C SER A 145 -3.29 2.47 8.54
N TYR A 146 -2.13 1.80 8.71
CA TYR A 146 -0.96 2.32 9.39
C TYR A 146 0.31 2.19 8.56
N LEU A 147 0.66 0.96 8.17
CA LEU A 147 1.95 0.63 7.55
C LEU A 147 2.28 1.48 6.32
N PRO A 148 1.34 1.71 5.36
CA PRO A 148 1.65 2.53 4.19
C PRO A 148 1.91 4.00 4.55
N ILE A 149 1.12 4.55 5.47
CA ILE A 149 1.26 5.94 5.93
C ILE A 149 2.58 6.12 6.66
N LYS A 150 2.89 5.21 7.59
CA LYS A 150 4.12 5.24 8.37
C LYS A 150 5.36 5.18 7.48
N PHE A 151 5.35 4.24 6.53
CA PHE A 151 6.40 4.14 5.51
C PHE A 151 6.58 5.46 4.76
N ALA A 152 5.51 6.00 4.17
CA ALA A 152 5.61 7.22 3.39
C ALA A 152 5.98 8.45 4.24
N TYR A 153 5.52 8.53 5.49
CA TYR A 153 5.85 9.61 6.42
C TYR A 153 7.33 9.64 6.79
N ASP A 154 7.94 8.47 6.92
CA ASP A 154 9.38 8.32 7.16
C ASP A 154 10.20 8.63 5.90
N ALA A 155 9.82 8.03 4.76
CA ALA A 155 10.52 8.18 3.49
C ALA A 155 10.50 9.63 2.96
N LEU A 156 9.38 10.33 3.15
CA LEU A 156 9.15 11.67 2.62
C LEU A 156 9.46 12.79 3.63
N LYS A 157 10.25 12.52 4.67
CA LYS A 157 10.59 13.50 5.71
C LYS A 157 11.10 14.84 5.16
N LYS A 158 11.88 14.82 4.07
CA LYS A 158 12.44 16.03 3.42
C LYS A 158 11.40 16.88 2.69
N PHE A 159 10.20 16.35 2.42
CA PHE A 159 9.13 17.03 1.68
C PHE A 159 8.04 17.61 2.58
N ARG A 160 8.24 17.58 3.90
CA ARG A 160 7.28 18.15 4.86
C ARG A 160 7.21 19.67 4.69
N VAL A 161 5.99 20.20 4.62
CA VAL A 161 5.74 21.64 4.37
C VAL A 161 5.40 22.42 5.64
N ASN A 162 5.29 21.73 6.78
CA ASN A 162 4.99 22.31 8.07
C ASN A 162 5.61 21.47 9.20
N LYS A 163 5.48 21.97 10.43
CA LYS A 163 6.00 21.34 11.65
C LYS A 163 4.98 20.43 12.35
N ILE A 164 3.83 20.13 11.73
CA ILE A 164 2.81 19.27 12.34
C ILE A 164 3.38 17.86 12.48
N LYS A 165 3.44 17.37 13.71
CA LYS A 165 3.93 16.03 14.04
C LYS A 165 2.82 15.01 13.82
N ILE A 166 3.18 13.85 13.29
CA ILE A 166 2.27 12.71 13.17
C ILE A 166 2.79 11.60 14.05
N ASP A 167 2.00 11.25 15.06
CA ASP A 167 2.20 10.10 15.93
C ASP A 167 1.20 9.00 15.54
N PHE A 168 1.53 7.74 15.85
CA PHE A 168 0.77 6.58 15.39
C PHE A 168 0.38 5.69 16.56
N VAL A 169 -0.91 5.34 16.61
CA VAL A 169 -1.45 4.32 17.52
C VAL A 169 -1.95 3.16 16.66
N TYR A 170 -1.32 2.00 16.77
CA TYR A 170 -1.51 0.92 15.80
C TYR A 170 -1.61 -0.49 16.38
N ASN A 171 -1.58 -0.63 17.70
CA ASN A 171 -1.78 -1.90 18.39
C ASN A 171 -2.76 -1.74 19.57
N LEU A 172 -3.19 -2.86 20.15
CA LEU A 172 -4.00 -2.89 21.38
C LEU A 172 -3.22 -2.63 22.65
N ASP A 173 -1.90 -2.67 22.57
CA ASP A 173 -1.06 -2.47 23.75
C ASP A 173 -1.23 -1.03 24.21
N VAL A 174 -1.83 -0.87 25.39
CA VAL A 174 -2.14 0.43 25.97
C VAL A 174 -0.89 1.32 26.11
N ARG A 175 0.31 0.72 26.21
CA ARG A 175 1.56 1.47 26.26
C ARG A 175 1.77 2.35 25.03
N ASN A 176 1.43 1.87 23.83
CA ASN A 176 1.59 2.67 22.61
C ASN A 176 0.73 3.94 22.64
N ILE A 177 -0.52 3.86 23.12
CA ILE A 177 -1.36 5.06 23.22
C ILE A 177 -0.90 5.96 24.37
N PHE A 178 -0.47 5.43 25.52
CA PHE A 178 0.05 6.23 26.62
C PHE A 178 1.33 6.99 26.23
N ASP A 179 2.31 6.33 25.61
CA ASP A 179 3.55 6.95 25.14
C ASP A 179 3.26 8.13 24.18
N VAL A 180 2.26 7.98 23.31
CA VAL A 180 1.82 9.06 22.41
C VAL A 180 1.17 10.18 23.20
N LEU A 181 0.24 9.86 24.10
CA LEU A 181 -0.54 10.86 24.84
C LEU A 181 0.31 11.69 25.83
N GLU A 182 1.37 11.12 26.40
CA GLU A 182 2.30 11.84 27.29
C GLU A 182 3.09 12.94 26.56
N ASN A 183 3.21 12.85 25.24
CA ASN A 183 4.08 13.71 24.43
C ASN A 183 3.30 14.70 23.54
N ILE A 184 2.01 14.92 23.80
CA ILE A 184 1.15 15.81 23.00
C ILE A 184 0.44 16.87 23.85
N ASP A 185 0.11 17.99 23.20
CA ASP A 185 -0.87 18.96 23.70
C ASP A 185 -2.24 18.64 23.09
N VAL A 186 -3.16 18.13 23.90
CA VAL A 186 -4.50 17.72 23.45
C VAL A 186 -5.31 18.86 22.84
N GLU A 187 -5.09 20.10 23.30
CA GLU A 187 -5.77 21.28 22.74
C GLU A 187 -5.34 21.58 21.29
N ARG A 188 -4.18 21.06 20.89
CA ARG A 188 -3.55 21.25 19.58
C ARG A 188 -3.42 19.94 18.79
N THR A 189 -4.14 18.90 19.21
CA THR A 189 -4.08 17.57 18.60
C THR A 189 -5.39 17.20 17.92
N LEU A 190 -5.29 16.63 16.72
CA LEU A 190 -6.38 15.92 16.07
C LEU A 190 -6.14 14.42 16.10
N PHE A 191 -7.20 13.63 16.33
CA PHE A 191 -7.17 12.18 16.30
C PHE A 191 -7.89 11.68 15.05
N VAL A 192 -7.18 10.95 14.20
CA VAL A 192 -7.69 10.44 12.91
C VAL A 192 -7.81 8.93 12.99
N PHE A 193 -9.05 8.43 13.03
CA PHE A 193 -9.36 7.00 13.11
C PHE A 193 -9.53 6.41 11.72
N ILE A 194 -8.66 5.48 11.34
CA ILE A 194 -8.60 4.90 10.00
C ILE A 194 -8.96 3.42 10.07
N SER A 195 -10.18 3.08 9.66
CA SER A 195 -10.67 1.70 9.63
C SER A 195 -11.69 1.53 8.52
N LYS A 196 -11.53 0.51 7.67
CA LYS A 196 -12.46 0.23 6.56
C LYS A 196 -13.87 -0.04 7.09
N SER A 197 -14.01 -1.05 7.96
CA SER A 197 -15.31 -1.43 8.52
C SER A 197 -15.82 -0.47 9.59
N PHE A 198 -14.91 0.30 10.20
CA PHE A 198 -15.14 1.06 11.44
C PHE A 198 -15.67 0.21 12.59
N ASN A 199 -15.48 -1.11 12.54
CA ASN A 199 -15.85 -2.07 13.58
C ASN A 199 -14.61 -2.78 14.17
N THR A 200 -13.40 -2.35 13.76
CA THR A 200 -12.13 -2.90 14.27
C THR A 200 -12.00 -2.61 15.75
N MET A 201 -11.95 -3.66 16.57
CA MET A 201 -11.93 -3.58 18.03
C MET A 201 -10.83 -2.62 18.53
N GLU A 202 -9.62 -2.76 17.98
CA GLU A 202 -8.47 -1.94 18.31
C GLU A 202 -8.71 -0.44 18.10
N THR A 203 -9.37 -0.10 16.99
CA THR A 203 -9.68 1.29 16.64
C THR A 203 -10.80 1.84 17.52
N LEU A 204 -11.80 1.02 17.83
CA LEU A 204 -12.94 1.41 18.66
C LEU A 204 -12.56 1.62 20.13
N GLU A 205 -11.71 0.76 20.69
CA GLU A 205 -11.22 0.91 22.05
C GLU A 205 -10.35 2.17 22.19
N ALA A 206 -9.44 2.40 21.25
CA ALA A 206 -8.66 3.64 21.21
C ALA A 206 -9.57 4.89 21.11
N LEU A 207 -10.62 4.84 20.27
CA LEU A 207 -11.58 5.94 20.15
C LEU A 207 -12.32 6.20 21.46
N ASN A 208 -12.80 5.15 22.13
CA ASN A 208 -13.49 5.28 23.39
C ASN A 208 -12.58 5.83 24.49
N PHE A 209 -11.33 5.39 24.53
CA PHE A 209 -10.33 5.89 25.46
C PHE A 209 -10.04 7.39 25.23
N ILE A 210 -9.75 7.78 23.98
CA ILE A 210 -9.49 9.18 23.60
C ILE A 210 -10.69 10.08 23.88
N LYS A 211 -11.92 9.60 23.61
CA LYS A 211 -13.14 10.34 23.96
C LYS A 211 -13.23 10.60 25.45
N LYS A 212 -13.02 9.58 26.30
CA LYS A 212 -13.04 9.74 27.76
C LYS A 212 -11.99 10.75 28.23
N LEU A 213 -10.80 10.71 27.64
CA LEU A 213 -9.72 11.66 27.93
C LEU A 213 -10.12 13.10 27.58
N LEU A 214 -10.58 13.33 26.34
CA LEU A 214 -10.97 14.65 25.87
C LEU A 214 -12.20 15.23 26.60
N ILE A 215 -13.16 14.39 26.99
CA ILE A 215 -14.35 14.82 27.76
C ILE A 215 -13.96 15.29 29.17
N LYS A 216 -12.93 14.69 29.78
CA LYS A 216 -12.46 15.05 31.12
C LYS A 216 -11.59 16.30 31.14
N ASP A 217 -11.03 16.70 30.00
CA ASP A 217 -10.16 17.87 29.92
C ASP A 217 -10.98 19.17 29.86
N LYS A 218 -10.84 20.00 30.91
CA LYS A 218 -11.57 21.27 31.05
C LYS A 218 -11.23 22.29 29.95
N LYS A 219 -10.14 22.11 29.21
CA LYS A 219 -9.73 23.00 28.11
C LYS A 219 -10.38 22.62 26.77
N ILE A 220 -11.05 21.47 26.72
CA ILE A 220 -11.75 20.97 25.53
C ILE A 220 -13.25 21.23 25.70
N SER A 221 -13.77 22.25 25.03
CA SER A 221 -15.19 22.60 25.09
C SER A 221 -16.05 21.65 24.24
N ASN A 222 -15.49 21.10 23.16
CA ASN A 222 -16.16 20.15 22.28
C ASN A 222 -15.18 19.11 21.72
N TYR A 223 -15.11 17.95 22.36
CA TYR A 223 -14.20 16.87 21.96
C TYR A 223 -14.37 16.43 20.49
N ARG A 224 -15.58 16.55 19.91
CA ARG A 224 -15.86 16.11 18.54
C ARG A 224 -15.09 16.89 17.49
N GLU A 225 -14.65 18.11 17.79
CA GLU A 225 -13.82 18.91 16.90
C GLU A 225 -12.40 18.38 16.76
N HIS A 226 -11.99 17.50 17.66
CA HIS A 226 -10.68 16.82 17.64
C HIS A 226 -10.74 15.43 16.99
N LEU A 227 -11.93 14.93 16.64
CA LEU A 227 -12.10 13.58 16.09
C LEU A 227 -12.39 13.61 14.59
N PHE A 228 -11.63 12.79 13.86
CA PHE A 228 -11.73 12.59 12.41
C PHE A 228 -11.77 11.10 12.09
N ALA A 229 -12.39 10.72 10.98
CA ALA A 229 -12.40 9.34 10.53
C ALA A 229 -12.09 9.21 9.04
N VAL A 230 -11.47 8.09 8.67
CA VAL A 230 -11.35 7.61 7.29
C VAL A 230 -11.91 6.20 7.23
N THR A 231 -13.01 6.01 6.49
CA THR A 231 -13.78 4.75 6.52
C THR A 231 -14.64 4.54 5.28
N THR A 232 -14.99 3.29 4.95
CA THR A 232 -16.09 3.01 4.00
C THR A 232 -17.46 3.05 4.70
N ASN A 233 -17.49 2.92 6.03
CA ASN A 233 -18.70 2.87 6.85
C ASN A 233 -18.91 4.19 7.61
N GLN A 234 -19.41 5.21 6.92
CA GLN A 234 -19.61 6.55 7.50
C GLN A 234 -20.66 6.53 8.62
N GLU A 235 -21.70 5.72 8.48
CA GLU A 235 -22.76 5.60 9.49
C GLU A 235 -22.22 5.12 10.85
N ALA A 236 -21.31 4.13 10.85
CA ALA A 236 -20.68 3.67 12.08
C ALA A 236 -19.85 4.78 12.75
N ALA A 237 -19.10 5.58 11.98
CA ALA A 237 -18.36 6.71 12.51
C ALA A 237 -19.28 7.80 13.10
N ILE A 238 -20.41 8.09 12.46
CA ILE A 238 -21.43 9.03 12.97
C ILE A 238 -22.05 8.50 14.26
N LYS A 239 -22.39 7.20 14.32
CA LYS A 239 -22.90 6.54 15.55
C LYS A 239 -21.92 6.69 16.70
N MET A 240 -20.62 6.62 16.42
CA MET A 240 -19.54 6.86 17.40
C MET A 240 -19.32 8.34 17.76
N LYS A 241 -20.18 9.25 17.26
CA LYS A 241 -20.20 10.69 17.51
C LYS A 241 -19.06 11.48 16.84
N ILE A 242 -18.52 10.99 15.73
CA ILE A 242 -17.63 11.76 14.86
C ILE A 242 -18.49 12.68 13.98
N ASN A 243 -18.11 13.96 13.88
CA ASN A 243 -18.84 14.93 13.05
C ASN A 243 -18.77 14.50 11.58
N SER A 244 -19.90 14.52 10.86
CA SER A 244 -19.96 14.11 9.45
C SER A 244 -18.96 14.84 8.55
N LYS A 245 -18.76 16.15 8.78
CA LYS A 245 -17.75 16.97 8.08
C LYS A 245 -16.29 16.56 8.32
N ASN A 246 -16.03 15.77 9.38
CA ASN A 246 -14.70 15.26 9.75
C ASN A 246 -14.50 13.80 9.29
N ILE A 247 -15.43 13.26 8.48
CA ILE A 247 -15.34 11.91 7.94
C ILE A 247 -14.94 11.99 6.46
N LEU A 248 -13.82 11.37 6.12
CA LEU A 248 -13.40 11.16 4.74
C LEU A 248 -13.78 9.74 4.32
N SER A 249 -14.49 9.61 3.19
CA SER A 249 -14.83 8.28 2.67
C SER A 249 -13.60 7.56 2.13
N MET A 250 -13.65 6.23 2.11
CA MET A 250 -12.74 5.40 1.33
C MET A 250 -13.54 4.63 0.27
N PRO A 251 -13.03 4.43 -0.96
CA PRO A 251 -13.71 3.61 -1.95
C PRO A 251 -13.62 2.12 -1.61
N GLU A 252 -14.71 1.36 -1.81
CA GLU A 252 -14.76 -0.07 -1.48
C GLU A 252 -13.72 -0.92 -2.22
N GLY A 253 -13.43 -0.58 -3.48
CA GLY A 253 -12.45 -1.27 -4.35
C GLY A 253 -10.98 -1.03 -3.97
N VAL A 254 -10.72 -0.38 -2.84
CA VAL A 254 -9.36 -0.15 -2.31
C VAL A 254 -9.10 -1.13 -1.18
N GLY A 255 -8.12 -2.02 -1.38
CA GLY A 255 -7.63 -2.92 -0.33
C GLY A 255 -6.73 -2.16 0.64
N GLY A 256 -6.76 -2.52 1.93
CA GLY A 256 -6.01 -1.81 2.98
C GLY A 256 -4.52 -1.69 2.69
N ARG A 257 -3.86 -2.79 2.31
CA ARG A 257 -2.43 -2.80 1.94
C ARG A 257 -2.10 -2.04 0.64
N PHE A 258 -3.11 -1.66 -0.14
CA PHE A 258 -2.98 -0.83 -1.35
C PHE A 258 -3.52 0.60 -1.16
N SER A 259 -3.80 1.01 0.08
CA SER A 259 -4.56 2.23 0.39
C SER A 259 -3.74 3.53 0.46
N LEU A 260 -2.41 3.47 0.31
CA LEU A 260 -1.53 4.65 0.33
C LEU A 260 -2.01 5.80 -0.58
N TRP A 261 -2.71 5.48 -1.66
CA TRP A 261 -3.14 6.43 -2.67
C TRP A 261 -4.52 7.05 -2.38
N SER A 262 -5.19 6.63 -1.30
CA SER A 262 -6.55 7.05 -0.93
C SER A 262 -6.55 8.04 0.25
N ASN A 263 -7.76 8.35 0.74
CA ASN A 263 -7.97 9.16 1.95
C ASN A 263 -7.33 8.58 3.22
N VAL A 264 -6.89 7.32 3.21
CA VAL A 264 -6.05 6.74 4.28
C VAL A 264 -4.79 7.59 4.49
N SER A 265 -4.26 8.19 3.43
CA SER A 265 -3.09 9.08 3.51
C SER A 265 -3.41 10.49 4.00
N PHE A 266 -4.62 10.79 4.49
CA PHE A 266 -4.96 12.12 4.99
C PHE A 266 -3.94 12.69 5.99
N PRO A 267 -3.47 11.95 7.02
CA PRO A 267 -2.38 12.43 7.87
C PRO A 267 -1.11 12.78 7.07
N LEU A 268 -0.68 11.90 6.18
CA LEU A 268 0.50 12.15 5.33
C LEU A 268 0.34 13.43 4.49
N VAL A 269 -0.83 13.64 3.88
CA VAL A 269 -1.12 14.84 3.09
C VAL A 269 -1.02 16.10 3.93
N VAL A 270 -1.47 16.09 5.20
CA VAL A 270 -1.27 17.22 6.10
C VAL A 270 0.22 17.54 6.25
N SER A 271 1.08 16.52 6.38
CA SER A 271 2.51 16.73 6.62
C SER A 271 3.28 17.19 5.37
N ILE A 272 3.10 16.53 4.24
CA ILE A 272 3.86 16.83 3.00
C ILE A 272 3.16 17.84 2.08
N GLY A 273 1.90 18.16 2.36
CA GLY A 273 1.08 19.06 1.56
C GLY A 273 0.52 18.41 0.30
N SER A 274 -0.62 18.93 -0.16
CA SER A 274 -1.33 18.44 -1.34
C SER A 274 -0.47 18.46 -2.62
N LYS A 275 0.39 19.48 -2.77
CA LYS A 275 1.32 19.60 -3.91
C LYS A 275 2.31 18.43 -4.00
N ASN A 276 2.95 18.04 -2.90
CA ASN A 276 3.91 16.93 -2.91
C ASN A 276 3.19 15.58 -3.01
N PHE A 277 2.01 15.43 -2.41
CA PHE A 277 1.22 14.21 -2.59
C PHE A 277 0.77 14.02 -4.05
N LYS A 278 0.43 15.08 -4.79
CA LYS A 278 0.18 14.99 -6.23
C LYS A 278 1.39 14.46 -7.01
N LYS A 279 2.61 14.94 -6.71
CA LYS A 279 3.85 14.41 -7.31
C LYS A 279 4.08 12.93 -6.98
N LEU A 280 3.72 12.50 -5.76
CA LEU A 280 3.77 11.08 -5.39
C LEU A 280 2.81 10.24 -6.25
N LEU A 281 1.58 10.72 -6.48
CA LEU A 281 0.62 10.06 -7.36
C LEU A 281 1.11 10.01 -8.81
N GLU A 282 1.74 11.08 -9.31
CA GLU A 282 2.33 11.15 -10.65
C GLU A 282 3.47 10.13 -10.82
N GLY A 283 4.36 10.01 -9.84
CA GLY A 283 5.40 8.98 -9.84
C GLY A 283 4.84 7.56 -9.86
N ALA A 284 3.77 7.31 -9.09
CA ALA A 284 3.10 6.02 -9.10
C ALA A 284 2.36 5.74 -10.43
N LYS A 285 1.79 6.77 -11.07
CA LYS A 285 1.20 6.68 -12.42
C LYS A 285 2.25 6.39 -13.49
N SER A 286 3.45 6.97 -13.36
CA SER A 286 4.59 6.62 -14.23
C SER A 286 4.98 5.16 -14.05
N ALA A 287 5.08 4.67 -12.81
CA ALA A 287 5.38 3.26 -12.53
C ALA A 287 4.32 2.31 -13.12
N ASP A 288 3.03 2.65 -13.01
CA ASP A 288 1.95 1.90 -13.67
C ASP A 288 2.12 1.91 -15.20
N SER A 289 2.43 3.07 -15.77
CA SER A 289 2.62 3.21 -17.22
C SER A 289 3.80 2.37 -17.71
N HIS A 290 4.90 2.30 -16.95
CA HIS A 290 6.03 1.41 -17.22
C HIS A 290 5.59 -0.05 -17.21
N PHE A 291 4.85 -0.47 -16.18
CA PHE A 291 4.31 -1.82 -16.08
C PHE A 291 3.39 -2.20 -17.25
N ILE A 292 2.55 -1.27 -17.69
CA ILE A 292 1.54 -1.54 -18.72
C ILE A 292 2.14 -1.55 -20.14
N LYS A 293 3.06 -0.62 -20.44
CA LYS A 293 3.51 -0.36 -21.82
C LYS A 293 4.74 -1.16 -22.23
N ARG A 294 5.60 -1.56 -21.28
CA ARG A 294 6.89 -2.21 -21.59
C ARG A 294 6.71 -3.71 -21.84
N LYS A 295 7.43 -4.21 -22.85
CA LYS A 295 7.60 -5.66 -23.07
C LYS A 295 8.23 -6.33 -21.84
N PRO A 296 7.90 -7.60 -21.53
CA PRO A 296 8.39 -8.31 -20.34
C PRO A 296 9.89 -8.18 -20.08
N GLU A 297 10.73 -8.23 -21.11
CA GLU A 297 12.19 -8.18 -21.02
C GLU A 297 12.71 -6.84 -20.48
N ASN A 298 11.95 -5.76 -20.67
CA ASN A 298 12.31 -4.40 -20.25
C ASN A 298 11.39 -3.87 -19.14
N ASN A 299 10.64 -4.75 -18.48
CA ASN A 299 9.61 -4.38 -17.51
C ASN A 299 10.04 -4.74 -16.09
N ILE A 300 10.29 -3.73 -15.26
CA ILE A 300 10.87 -3.89 -13.91
C ILE A 300 9.94 -4.72 -13.00
N PRO A 301 8.65 -4.36 -12.83
CA PRO A 301 7.72 -5.17 -12.03
C PRO A 301 7.56 -6.61 -12.51
N ILE A 302 7.50 -6.85 -13.83
CA ILE A 302 7.40 -8.21 -14.37
C ILE A 302 8.63 -9.03 -14.01
N ASN A 303 9.84 -8.47 -14.19
CA ASN A 303 11.06 -9.22 -13.86
C ASN A 303 11.17 -9.47 -12.35
N LEU A 304 10.86 -8.49 -11.49
CA LEU A 304 10.82 -8.72 -10.05
C LEU A 304 9.85 -9.85 -9.66
N ALA A 305 8.65 -9.88 -10.25
CA ALA A 305 7.68 -10.94 -10.02
C ALA A 305 8.18 -12.31 -10.50
N LEU A 306 8.81 -12.39 -11.68
CA LEU A 306 9.35 -13.64 -12.22
C LEU A 306 10.54 -14.17 -11.41
N ILE A 307 11.38 -13.27 -10.90
CA ILE A 307 12.49 -13.61 -10.01
C ILE A 307 11.95 -14.15 -8.67
N SER A 308 11.00 -13.45 -8.07
CA SER A 308 10.33 -13.91 -6.84
C SER A 308 9.66 -15.27 -7.06
N TYR A 309 8.96 -15.44 -8.19
CA TYR A 309 8.36 -16.72 -8.59
C TYR A 309 9.40 -17.83 -8.74
N TYR A 310 10.54 -17.55 -9.38
CA TYR A 310 11.62 -18.50 -9.56
C TYR A 310 12.17 -18.99 -8.21
N TYR A 311 12.56 -18.08 -7.31
CA TYR A 311 13.13 -18.49 -6.03
C TYR A 311 12.09 -19.19 -5.15
N SER A 312 10.86 -18.68 -5.06
CA SER A 312 9.78 -19.31 -4.27
C SER A 312 9.36 -20.69 -4.77
N THR A 313 9.53 -20.98 -6.07
CA THR A 313 9.16 -22.28 -6.64
C THR A 313 10.31 -23.28 -6.64
N PHE A 314 11.55 -22.83 -6.82
CA PHE A 314 12.69 -23.71 -7.11
C PHE A 314 13.83 -23.64 -6.08
N SER A 315 13.77 -22.78 -5.07
CA SER A 315 14.92 -22.55 -4.18
C SER A 315 14.57 -22.27 -2.71
N THR A 316 13.88 -21.18 -2.40
CA THR A 316 13.66 -20.73 -1.02
C THR A 316 12.29 -20.09 -0.83
N SER A 317 11.70 -20.28 0.34
CA SER A 317 10.42 -19.68 0.74
C SER A 317 10.55 -18.29 1.35
N SER A 318 11.78 -17.81 1.59
CA SER A 318 12.04 -16.53 2.27
C SER A 318 12.65 -15.49 1.33
N HIS A 319 12.26 -14.22 1.51
CA HIS A 319 12.77 -13.09 0.74
C HIS A 319 13.14 -11.95 1.69
N ALA A 320 14.43 -11.59 1.70
CA ALA A 320 14.92 -10.46 2.50
C ALA A 320 14.84 -9.15 1.70
N ILE A 321 14.23 -8.12 2.30
CA ILE A 321 14.21 -6.76 1.76
C ILE A 321 15.18 -5.90 2.57
N LEU A 322 16.27 -5.48 1.92
CA LEU A 322 17.32 -4.66 2.53
C LEU A 322 17.34 -3.29 1.87
N THR A 323 17.15 -2.24 2.68
CA THR A 323 17.21 -0.85 2.21
C THR A 323 18.47 -0.19 2.75
N TYR A 324 19.25 0.42 1.85
CA TYR A 324 20.49 1.14 2.18
C TYR A 324 20.23 2.64 2.32
N ASP A 325 19.07 3.01 2.88
CA ASP A 325 18.63 4.38 3.09
C ASP A 325 17.74 4.43 4.34
N TYR A 326 18.15 5.21 5.35
CA TYR A 326 17.48 5.24 6.67
C TYR A 326 16.01 5.72 6.62
N PRO A 327 15.63 6.75 5.85
CA PRO A 327 14.24 7.08 5.58
C PRO A 327 13.36 5.89 5.14
N LEU A 328 13.93 4.87 4.48
CA LEU A 328 13.20 3.67 4.04
C LEU A 328 13.16 2.53 5.08
N ARG A 329 13.57 2.75 6.34
CA ARG A 329 13.62 1.71 7.39
C ARG A 329 12.29 0.97 7.65
N THR A 330 11.15 1.60 7.38
CA THR A 330 9.81 1.00 7.55
C THR A 330 9.23 0.40 6.25
N PHE A 331 10.00 0.45 5.16
CA PHE A 331 9.57 -0.08 3.85
C PHE A 331 9.37 -1.60 3.88
N SER A 332 10.26 -2.33 4.55
CA SER A 332 10.16 -3.80 4.68
C SER A 332 8.88 -4.21 5.41
N SER A 333 8.53 -3.54 6.51
CA SER A 333 7.27 -3.79 7.25
C SER A 333 6.03 -3.53 6.39
N PHE A 334 6.04 -2.46 5.59
CA PHE A 334 4.96 -2.20 4.65
C PHE A 334 4.87 -3.29 3.56
N LEU A 335 6.00 -3.65 2.94
CA LEU A 335 6.04 -4.71 1.93
C LEU A 335 5.65 -6.07 2.49
N GLN A 336 5.96 -6.36 3.76
CA GLN A 336 5.60 -7.62 4.40
C GLN A 336 4.09 -7.84 4.34
N GLN A 337 3.30 -6.84 4.75
CA GLN A 337 1.85 -6.92 4.63
C GLN A 337 1.42 -6.97 3.15
N LEU A 338 1.98 -6.11 2.31
CA LEU A 338 1.63 -6.01 0.89
C LEU A 338 1.76 -7.37 0.20
N GLU A 339 2.87 -8.07 0.41
CA GLU A 339 3.19 -9.34 -0.22
C GLU A 339 2.51 -10.52 0.49
N MET A 340 2.76 -10.69 1.79
CA MET A 340 2.34 -11.92 2.49
C MET A 340 0.82 -12.01 2.63
N GLU A 341 0.12 -10.89 2.85
CA GLU A 341 -1.35 -10.90 2.93
C GLU A 341 -2.01 -11.02 1.54
N SER A 342 -1.33 -10.59 0.48
CA SER A 342 -1.80 -10.77 -0.91
C SER A 342 -1.60 -12.20 -1.39
N ASN A 343 -0.40 -12.72 -1.21
CA ASN A 343 0.12 -13.91 -1.91
C ASN A 343 0.27 -15.14 -1.01
N GLY A 344 0.18 -15.00 0.32
CA GLY A 344 0.15 -16.10 1.28
C GLY A 344 -1.18 -16.85 1.27
N LYS A 345 -1.48 -17.53 0.15
CA LYS A 345 -2.76 -18.18 -0.10
C LYS A 345 -2.59 -19.69 -0.27
N SER A 346 -3.60 -20.43 0.14
CA SER A 346 -3.65 -21.91 0.06
C SER A 346 -4.62 -22.44 -0.99
N LEU A 347 -5.47 -21.58 -1.55
CA LEU A 347 -6.45 -21.90 -2.59
C LEU A 347 -6.15 -21.10 -3.87
N SER A 348 -6.44 -21.72 -5.01
CA SER A 348 -6.44 -21.06 -6.33
C SER A 348 -7.78 -20.40 -6.62
N LEU A 349 -7.87 -19.69 -7.75
CA LEU A 349 -9.06 -18.95 -8.15
C LEU A 349 -10.29 -19.83 -8.38
N ASP A 350 -10.11 -21.11 -8.69
CA ASP A 350 -11.20 -22.09 -8.84
C ASP A 350 -11.53 -22.83 -7.53
N GLY A 351 -10.99 -22.36 -6.39
CA GLY A 351 -11.21 -22.94 -5.08
C GLY A 351 -10.39 -24.21 -4.80
N LYS A 352 -9.54 -24.67 -5.72
CA LYS A 352 -8.71 -25.86 -5.49
C LYS A 352 -7.50 -25.55 -4.62
N ARG A 353 -7.18 -26.47 -3.71
CA ARG A 353 -5.99 -26.40 -2.86
C ARG A 353 -4.71 -26.39 -3.69
N LEU A 354 -3.87 -25.40 -3.45
CA LEU A 354 -2.56 -25.28 -4.07
C LEU A 354 -1.64 -26.38 -3.53
N ARG A 355 -1.06 -27.17 -4.43
CA ARG A 355 -0.01 -28.14 -4.10
C ARG A 355 1.32 -27.59 -4.59
N VAL A 356 2.02 -26.83 -3.74
CA VAL A 356 3.40 -26.42 -4.02
C VAL A 356 4.30 -27.52 -3.49
N LYS A 357 4.82 -28.38 -4.38
CA LYS A 357 5.95 -29.25 -4.03
C LYS A 357 7.21 -28.39 -4.11
N TYR A 358 7.75 -27.99 -2.96
CA TYR A 358 9.12 -27.53 -2.89
C TYR A 358 10.02 -28.62 -3.48
N LEU A 359 10.98 -28.21 -4.30
CA LEU A 359 11.98 -29.12 -4.84
C LEU A 359 12.98 -29.52 -3.77
#